data_AF-A0A553V5Z4-F1
#
_entry.id   AF-A0A553V5Z4-F1
#
_cell.length_a   1.000
_cell.length_b   1.000
_cell.length_c   1.000
_cell.angle_alpha   90.00
_cell.angle_beta   90.00
_cell.angle_gamma   90.00
#
_symmetry.space_group_name_H-M   'P 1'
#
loop_
_entity.id
_entity.type
_entity.pdbx_description
1 polymer ?
#
loop_
_entity_poly.entity_id
_entity_poly.type
_entity_poly.pdbx_seq_one_letter_code
_entity_poly.pdbx_strand_id
1 'polypeptide(L)'
;MSLPESQSKPAPPATFARLRGLYLLGLAALALPGVLIGVPLGFALQPRWESSVIWLLAGVALFCMLLSLWLAFRQARSPEVGSKLSAAVRLASAPAVPLLMACTLWRRSDALLLLLPLSLLALGLGWWLLRGWAEPQAPR
;
A
#
# COMPACT_ATOMS: atom_id res chain seq x y z
N MET A 1 15.72 0.12 45.30
CA MET A 1 16.07 0.86 44.07
C MET A 1 15.09 0.48 42.98
N SER A 2 13.97 1.20 42.90
CA SER A 2 12.96 1.06 41.85
C SER A 2 13.42 1.86 40.63
N LEU A 3 13.57 1.18 39.49
CA LEU A 3 13.87 1.82 38.21
C LEU A 3 12.71 2.76 37.84
N PRO A 4 12.98 3.96 37.27
CA PRO A 4 11.93 4.85 36.83
C PRO A 4 11.14 4.18 35.69
N GLU A 5 9.82 4.05 35.87
CA GLU A 5 8.88 3.77 34.80
C GLU A 5 9.18 4.72 33.65
N SER A 6 9.61 4.16 32.53
CA SER A 6 9.80 4.89 31.28
C SER A 6 8.44 5.48 30.90
N GLN A 7 8.21 6.74 31.26
CA GLN A 7 7.05 7.51 30.85
C GLN A 7 7.06 7.53 29.32
N SER A 8 6.31 6.60 28.74
CA SER A 8 6.01 6.55 27.33
C SER A 8 5.20 7.79 27.02
N LYS A 9 5.91 8.86 26.66
CA LYS A 9 5.35 10.12 26.19
C LYS A 9 4.22 9.77 25.20
N PRO A 10 2.97 10.20 25.45
CA PRO A 10 1.86 9.81 24.61
C PRO A 10 2.19 10.19 23.16
N ALA A 11 2.17 9.18 22.28
CA ALA A 11 2.56 9.36 20.90
C ALA A 11 1.71 10.51 20.31
N PRO A 12 2.34 11.51 19.67
CA PRO A 12 1.60 12.66 19.15
C PRO A 12 0.52 12.21 18.18
N PRO A 13 -0.64 12.90 18.15
CA PRO A 13 -1.81 12.49 17.36
C PRO A 13 -1.45 12.32 15.88
N ALA A 14 -2.03 11.28 15.26
CA ALA A 14 -1.78 10.93 13.87
C ALA A 14 -2.48 11.92 12.93
N THR A 15 -1.77 12.99 12.53
CA THR A 15 -2.27 13.96 11.54
C THR A 15 -2.28 13.40 10.13
N PHE A 16 -3.21 13.87 9.30
CA PHE A 16 -3.33 13.48 7.89
C PHE A 16 -2.01 13.59 7.13
N ALA A 17 -1.24 14.66 7.34
CA ALA A 17 0.06 14.86 6.68
C ALA A 17 1.08 13.74 7.00
N ARG A 18 1.10 13.27 8.25
CA ARG A 18 2.01 12.21 8.70
C ARG A 18 1.58 10.83 8.18
N LEU A 19 0.28 10.54 8.22
CA LEU A 19 -0.30 9.32 7.66
C LEU A 19 -0.07 9.23 6.15
N ARG A 20 -0.30 10.35 5.43
CA ARG A 20 -0.02 10.46 4.00
C ARG A 20 1.46 10.27 3.68
N GLY A 21 2.34 10.89 4.46
CA GLY A 21 3.79 10.73 4.30
C GLY A 21 4.23 9.27 4.43
N LEU A 22 3.77 8.57 5.46
CA LEU A 22 4.08 7.16 5.67
C LEU A 22 3.48 6.25 4.60
N TYR A 23 2.27 6.55 4.14
CA TYR A 23 1.65 5.81 3.05
C TYR A 23 2.45 5.93 1.75
N LEU A 24 2.83 7.16 1.36
CA LEU A 24 3.63 7.38 0.16
C LEU A 24 5.04 6.81 0.28
N LEU A 25 5.64 6.90 1.47
CA LEU A 25 6.98 6.37 1.72
C LEU A 25 6.98 4.84 1.71
N GLY A 26 5.95 4.20 2.27
CA GLY A 26 5.72 2.77 2.15
C GLY A 26 5.49 2.34 0.70
N LEU A 27 4.68 3.09 -0.05
CA LEU A 27 4.43 2.84 -1.46
C LEU A 27 5.74 2.94 -2.25
N ALA A 28 6.51 4.01 -2.04
CA ALA A 28 7.79 4.21 -2.70
C ALA A 28 8.78 3.08 -2.35
N ALA A 29 8.89 2.70 -1.08
CA ALA A 29 9.77 1.63 -0.64
C ALA A 29 9.41 0.27 -1.26
N LEU A 30 8.12 0.00 -1.50
CA LEU A 30 7.64 -1.21 -2.16
C LEU A 30 7.76 -1.14 -3.68
N ALA A 31 7.39 -0.01 -4.29
CA ALA A 31 7.33 0.16 -5.73
C ALA A 31 8.72 0.31 -6.37
N LEU A 32 9.63 1.07 -5.74
CA LEU A 32 10.94 1.39 -6.30
C LEU A 32 11.80 0.15 -6.63
N PRO A 33 11.98 -0.83 -5.72
CA PRO A 33 12.76 -2.02 -6.06
C PRO A 33 12.08 -2.87 -7.14
N GLY A 34 10.75 -3.00 -7.11
CA GLY A 34 10.06 -3.80 -8.13
C GLY A 34 9.96 -3.11 -9.50
N VAL A 35 10.01 -1.78 -9.59
CA VAL A 35 10.20 -1.07 -10.87
C VAL A 35 11.62 -1.30 -11.38
N LEU A 36 12.62 -1.14 -10.51
CA LEU A 36 14.03 -1.33 -10.87
C LEU A 36 14.36 -2.76 -11.32
N ILE A 37 13.69 -3.76 -10.76
CA ILE A 37 13.88 -5.16 -11.14
C ILE A 37 12.92 -5.56 -12.27
N GLY A 38 11.65 -5.18 -12.17
CA GLY A 38 10.59 -5.64 -13.07
C GLY A 38 10.70 -5.09 -14.49
N VAL A 39 11.14 -3.84 -14.66
CA VAL A 39 11.34 -3.24 -15.98
C VAL A 39 12.45 -3.93 -16.78
N PRO A 40 13.69 -4.10 -16.27
CA PRO A 40 14.74 -4.81 -17.00
C PRO A 40 14.41 -6.29 -17.17
N LEU A 41 13.77 -6.92 -16.20
CA LEU A 41 13.35 -8.33 -16.31
C LEU A 41 12.27 -8.52 -17.38
N GLY A 42 11.29 -7.63 -17.46
CA GLY A 42 10.26 -7.63 -18.52
C GLY A 42 10.84 -7.34 -19.91
N PHE A 43 11.92 -6.55 -19.97
CA PHE A 43 12.69 -6.33 -21.21
C PHE A 43 13.46 -7.59 -21.63
N ALA A 44 14.12 -8.26 -20.68
CA ALA A 44 14.96 -9.43 -20.92
C ALA A 44 14.16 -10.71 -21.24
N LEU A 45 13.05 -10.96 -20.53
CA LEU A 45 12.33 -12.24 -20.62
C LEU A 45 11.28 -12.28 -21.73
N GLN A 46 10.86 -11.14 -22.29
CA GLN A 46 9.75 -11.02 -23.25
C GLN A 46 8.61 -12.01 -22.97
N PRO A 47 7.97 -11.96 -21.79
CA PRO A 47 7.08 -13.02 -21.34
C PRO A 47 5.91 -13.22 -22.30
N ARG A 48 5.94 -14.31 -23.08
CA ARG A 48 4.86 -14.74 -23.99
C ARG A 48 3.76 -15.51 -23.22
N TRP A 49 3.44 -15.06 -22.02
CA TRP A 49 2.50 -15.77 -21.14
C TRP A 49 1.10 -15.77 -21.73
N GLU A 50 0.41 -16.90 -21.64
CA GLU A 50 -0.97 -17.02 -22.12
C GLU A 50 -1.89 -16.06 -21.34
N SER A 51 -2.95 -15.59 -22.00
CA SER A 51 -3.91 -14.64 -21.41
C SER A 51 -4.53 -15.17 -20.10
N SER A 52 -4.67 -16.48 -19.96
CA SER A 52 -5.12 -17.18 -18.75
C SER A 52 -4.25 -16.85 -17.53
N VAL A 53 -2.93 -16.76 -17.73
CA VAL A 53 -1.95 -16.46 -16.68
C VAL A 53 -2.09 -15.00 -16.23
N ILE A 54 -2.37 -14.08 -17.16
CA ILE A 54 -2.61 -12.66 -16.86
C ILE A 54 -3.86 -12.50 -15.99
N TRP A 55 -4.95 -13.22 -16.31
CA TRP A 55 -6.16 -13.23 -15.49
C TRP A 55 -5.93 -13.81 -14.10
N LEU A 56 -5.16 -14.89 -14.00
CA LEU A 56 -4.77 -15.48 -12.72
C LEU A 56 -3.99 -14.47 -11.86
N LEU A 57 -2.99 -13.80 -12.46
CA LEU A 57 -2.19 -12.76 -11.79
C LEU A 57 -3.04 -11.58 -11.34
N ALA A 58 -3.96 -11.11 -12.19
CA ALA A 58 -4.91 -10.05 -11.83
C ALA A 58 -5.80 -10.48 -10.66
N GLY A 59 -6.28 -11.73 -10.65
CA GLY A 59 -7.03 -12.30 -9.53
C GLY A 59 -6.23 -12.35 -8.23
N VAL A 60 -4.98 -12.80 -8.29
CA VAL A 60 -4.07 -12.82 -7.13
C VAL A 60 -3.77 -11.41 -6.64
N ALA A 61 -3.52 -10.46 -7.54
CA ALA A 61 -3.30 -9.05 -7.17
C ALA A 61 -4.53 -8.44 -6.49
N LEU A 62 -5.72 -8.72 -7.02
CA LEU A 62 -6.99 -8.29 -6.42
C LEU A 62 -7.19 -8.90 -5.04
N PHE A 63 -6.92 -10.19 -4.87
CA PHE A 63 -7.02 -10.86 -3.57
C PHE A 63 -6.04 -10.26 -2.55
N CYS A 64 -4.78 -10.06 -2.93
CA CYS A 64 -3.77 -9.41 -2.08
C CYS A 64 -4.14 -7.97 -1.73
N MET A 65 -4.69 -7.22 -2.68
CA MET A 65 -5.21 -5.87 -2.48
C MET A 65 -6.33 -5.88 -1.42
N LEU A 66 -7.35 -6.72 -1.61
CA LEU A 66 -8.48 -6.84 -0.68
C LEU A 66 -8.04 -7.28 0.71
N LEU A 67 -7.14 -8.27 0.81
CA LEU A 67 -6.61 -8.75 2.08
C LEU A 67 -5.82 -7.65 2.80
N SER A 68 -4.99 -6.89 2.08
CA SER A 68 -4.22 -5.77 2.65
C SER A 68 -5.15 -4.66 3.16
N LEU A 69 -6.19 -4.31 2.39
CA LEU A 69 -7.23 -3.36 2.80
C LEU A 69 -7.98 -3.84 4.04
N TRP A 70 -8.38 -5.11 4.07
CA TRP A 70 -9.09 -5.70 5.21
C TRP A 70 -8.24 -5.71 6.48
N LEU A 71 -6.96 -6.09 6.36
CA LEU A 71 -6.01 -6.08 7.48
C LEU A 71 -5.74 -4.66 7.98
N ALA A 72 -5.52 -3.70 7.07
CA ALA A 72 -5.30 -2.29 7.43
C ALA A 72 -6.53 -1.71 8.12
N PHE A 73 -7.74 -2.01 7.63
CA PHE A 73 -8.99 -1.56 8.24
C PHE A 73 -9.22 -2.17 9.62
N ARG A 74 -8.98 -3.49 9.78
CA ARG A 74 -9.08 -4.17 11.06
C ARG A 74 -8.09 -3.62 12.08
N GLN A 75 -6.89 -3.28 11.64
CA GLN A 75 -5.85 -2.70 12.50
C GLN A 75 -6.17 -1.25 12.88
N ALA A 76 -6.70 -0.44 11.97
CA ALA A 76 -7.12 0.93 12.25
C ALA A 76 -8.28 1.03 13.26
N ARG A 77 -9.06 -0.04 13.45
CA ARG A 77 -10.10 -0.14 14.49
C ARG A 77 -9.56 -0.42 15.90
N SER A 78 -8.28 -0.76 16.04
CA SER A 78 -7.68 -0.97 17.36
C SER A 78 -7.50 0.37 18.09
N PRO A 79 -7.81 0.47 19.40
CA PRO A 79 -7.71 1.72 20.17
C PRO A 79 -6.26 2.20 20.41
N GLU A 80 -5.26 1.41 20.05
CA GLU A 80 -3.85 1.77 20.22
C GLU A 80 -3.40 2.88 19.25
N VAL A 81 -2.78 3.94 19.78
CA VAL A 81 -2.31 5.12 19.03
C VAL A 81 -1.33 4.77 17.91
N GLY A 82 -0.50 3.73 18.10
CA GLY A 82 0.43 3.21 17.09
C GLY A 82 -0.22 2.39 15.97
N SER A 83 -1.48 1.98 16.15
CA SER A 83 -2.18 1.09 15.23
C SER A 83 -2.59 1.78 13.93
N LYS A 84 -2.98 3.07 13.99
CA LYS A 84 -3.32 3.88 12.80
C LYS A 84 -2.10 4.12 11.89
N LEU A 85 -0.91 4.31 12.48
CA LEU A 85 0.36 4.49 11.74
C LEU A 85 0.78 3.19 11.06
N SER A 86 0.73 2.07 11.77
CA SER A 86 1.01 0.74 11.20
C SER A 86 0.01 0.35 10.11
N ALA A 87 -1.27 0.69 10.31
CA ALA A 87 -2.31 0.49 9.31
C ALA A 87 -2.02 1.29 8.03
N ALA A 88 -1.56 2.55 8.14
CA ALA A 88 -1.20 3.37 6.98
C ALA A 88 -0.05 2.77 6.16
N VAL A 89 0.98 2.23 6.82
CA VAL A 89 2.10 1.55 6.14
C VAL A 89 1.63 0.28 5.44
N ARG A 90 0.79 -0.54 6.10
CA ARG A 90 0.20 -1.73 5.46
C ARG A 90 -0.75 -1.40 4.32
N LEU A 91 -1.44 -0.27 4.40
CA LEU A 91 -2.33 0.15 3.33
C LEU A 91 -1.53 0.42 2.04
N ALA A 92 -0.27 0.84 2.15
CA ALA A 92 0.58 1.07 0.99
C ALA A 92 0.90 -0.20 0.17
N SER A 93 0.77 -1.40 0.75
CA SER A 93 0.96 -2.64 0.00
C SER A 93 -0.18 -2.94 -0.97
N ALA A 94 -1.39 -2.44 -0.71
CA ALA A 94 -2.57 -2.69 -1.54
C ALA A 94 -2.42 -2.16 -2.99
N PRO A 95 -2.00 -0.90 -3.24
CA PRO A 95 -1.69 -0.42 -4.59
C PRO A 95 -0.34 -0.88 -5.13
N ALA A 96 0.62 -1.22 -4.26
CA ALA A 96 1.97 -1.59 -4.68
C ALA A 96 2.00 -2.92 -5.45
N VAL A 97 1.25 -3.94 -5.00
CA VAL A 97 1.21 -5.25 -5.67
C VAL A 97 0.75 -5.16 -7.14
N PRO A 98 -0.41 -4.56 -7.47
CA PRO A 98 -0.84 -4.43 -8.87
C PRO A 98 0.09 -3.50 -9.67
N LEU A 99 0.68 -2.47 -9.05
CA LEU A 99 1.64 -1.58 -9.71
C LEU A 99 2.91 -2.33 -10.11
N LEU A 100 3.45 -3.15 -9.21
CA LEU A 100 4.62 -3.97 -9.49
C LEU A 100 4.35 -5.00 -10.59
N MET A 101 3.19 -5.66 -10.56
CA MET A 101 2.77 -6.54 -11.65
C MET A 101 2.59 -5.80 -12.98
N ALA A 102 2.07 -4.56 -12.96
CA ALA A 102 1.97 -3.74 -14.16
C ALA A 102 3.35 -3.40 -14.73
N CYS A 103 4.34 -3.14 -13.87
CA CYS A 103 5.72 -2.88 -14.28
C CYS A 103 6.41 -4.13 -14.87
N THR A 104 6.21 -5.32 -14.31
CA THR A 104 6.77 -6.56 -14.87
C THR A 104 6.13 -6.92 -16.22
N LEU A 105 4.85 -6.55 -16.41
CA LEU A 105 4.07 -6.81 -17.62
C LEU A 105 3.96 -5.58 -18.53
N TRP A 106 4.85 -4.59 -18.42
CA TRP A 106 4.75 -3.29 -19.13
C TRP A 106 4.60 -3.40 -20.65
N ARG A 107 5.11 -4.47 -21.27
CA ARG A 107 4.98 -4.70 -22.71
C ARG A 107 3.60 -5.22 -23.15
N ARG A 108 2.73 -5.64 -22.22
CA ARG A 108 1.38 -6.14 -22.49
C ARG A 108 0.36 -5.06 -22.16
N SER A 109 -0.22 -4.43 -23.19
CA SER A 109 -1.29 -3.43 -23.05
C SER A 109 -2.46 -3.95 -22.22
N ASP A 110 -2.84 -5.22 -22.40
CA ASP A 110 -4.00 -5.82 -21.74
C ASP A 110 -3.78 -5.96 -20.22
N ALA A 111 -2.57 -6.33 -19.83
CA ALA A 111 -2.18 -6.40 -18.42
C ALA A 111 -2.12 -5.01 -17.79
N LEU A 112 -1.62 -4.01 -18.51
CA LEU A 112 -1.62 -2.62 -18.06
C LEU A 112 -3.05 -2.08 -17.89
N LEU A 113 -3.94 -2.35 -18.85
CA LEU A 113 -5.34 -1.93 -18.81
C LEU A 113 -6.12 -2.54 -17.63
N LEU A 114 -5.69 -3.68 -17.11
CA LEU A 114 -6.32 -4.31 -15.94
C LEU A 114 -5.65 -3.88 -14.63
N LEU A 115 -4.32 -3.95 -14.54
CA LEU A 115 -3.58 -3.80 -13.29
C LEU A 115 -3.42 -2.33 -12.87
N LEU A 116 -3.27 -1.42 -13.84
CA LEU A 116 -3.05 -0.01 -13.59
C LEU A 116 -4.30 0.69 -13.00
N PRO A 117 -5.52 0.52 -13.54
CA PRO A 117 -6.71 1.06 -12.88
C PRO A 117 -6.97 0.40 -11.53
N LEU A 118 -6.62 -0.88 -11.35
CA LEU A 118 -6.74 -1.56 -10.06
C LEU A 118 -5.83 -0.93 -9.00
N SER A 119 -4.59 -0.60 -9.38
CA SER A 119 -3.66 0.14 -8.52
C SER A 119 -4.17 1.55 -8.20
N LEU A 120 -4.71 2.28 -9.19
CA LEU A 120 -5.29 3.61 -8.98
C LEU A 120 -6.51 3.56 -8.05
N LEU A 121 -7.37 2.56 -8.19
CA LEU A 121 -8.51 2.34 -7.29
C LEU A 121 -8.02 2.05 -5.87
N ALA A 122 -7.01 1.20 -5.70
CA ALA A 122 -6.40 0.92 -4.40
C ALA A 122 -5.78 2.18 -3.76
N LEU A 123 -5.15 3.02 -4.58
CA LEU A 123 -4.58 4.29 -4.15
C LEU A 123 -5.69 5.25 -3.67
N GLY A 124 -6.76 5.38 -4.45
CA GLY A 124 -7.91 6.23 -4.13
C GLY A 124 -8.65 5.77 -2.87
N LEU A 125 -8.93 4.47 -2.75
CA LEU A 125 -9.53 3.87 -1.55
C LEU A 125 -8.65 4.10 -0.33
N GLY A 126 -7.34 3.90 -0.47
CA GLY A 126 -6.39 4.18 0.61
C GLY A 126 -6.37 5.63 1.03
N TRP A 127 -6.42 6.55 0.07
CA TRP A 127 -6.50 7.98 0.35
C TRP A 127 -7.77 8.36 1.13
N TRP A 128 -8.89 7.76 0.75
CA TRP A 128 -10.18 8.00 1.41
C TRP A 128 -10.20 7.44 2.84
N LEU A 129 -9.65 6.24 3.04
CA LEU A 129 -9.48 5.62 4.36
C LEU A 129 -8.56 6.43 5.28
N LEU A 130 -7.43 6.92 4.75
CA LEU A 130 -6.50 7.77 5.51
C LEU A 130 -7.15 9.08 5.95
N ARG A 131 -8.04 9.67 5.13
CA ARG A 131 -8.83 10.84 5.54
C ARG A 131 -9.81 10.50 6.65
N GLY A 132 -10.47 9.34 6.58
CA GLY A 132 -11.40 8.88 7.62
C GLY A 132 -10.72 8.56 8.96
N TRP A 133 -9.42 8.28 8.95
CA TRP A 133 -8.65 7.98 10.17
C TRP A 133 -7.91 9.18 10.77
N ALA A 134 -7.77 10.27 10.00
CA ALA A 134 -7.09 11.46 10.43
C ALA A 134 -7.94 12.20 11.47
N GLU A 135 -7.32 12.54 12.60
CA GLU A 135 -7.99 13.38 13.60
C GLU A 135 -7.92 14.86 13.19
N PRO A 136 -8.98 15.65 13.45
CA PRO A 136 -8.96 17.08 13.20
C PRO A 136 -7.79 17.71 13.97
N GLN A 137 -6.99 18.53 13.30
CA GLN A 137 -5.99 19.34 14.02
C GLN A 137 -6.75 20.30 14.92
N ALA A 138 -6.60 20.15 16.24
CA ALA A 138 -7.01 21.19 17.16
C ALA A 138 -6.27 22.49 16.78
N PRO A 139 -6.97 23.62 16.59
CA PRO A 139 -6.31 24.89 16.32
C PRO A 139 -5.35 25.20 17.48
N ARG A 140 -4.11 25.53 17.13
CA ARG A 140 -3.11 26.05 18.08
C ARG A 140 -3.46 27.47 18.50
#